data_AF-A0AAD4XQU2-F1
#
_entry.id   AF-A0AAD4XQU2-F1
#
_cell.length_a   1.000
_cell.length_b   1.000
_cell.length_c   1.000
_cell.angle_alpha   90.00
_cell.angle_beta   90.00
_cell.angle_gamma   90.00
#
_symmetry.space_group_name_H-M   'P 1'
#
loop_
_entity.id
_entity.type
_entity.pdbx_description
1 polymer ?
#
loop_
_entity_poly.entity_id
_entity_poly.type
_entity_poly.pdbx_seq_one_letter_code
_entity_poly.pdbx_strand_id
1 'polypeptide(L)'
;MHVDRNIKLIGKLLFGFEKGPRVLEVVRPAGQPLIDDMYEMKHMRSVANICNAGIQKEQMAEAASQACVTIPKSSWISTHHVFSV
;
A
#
# COMPACT_ATOMS: atom_id res chain seq x y z
N MET A 1 -11.75 -3.21 -5.80
CA MET A 1 -12.27 -2.17 -4.86
C MET A 1 -12.21 -2.57 -3.37
N HIS A 2 -11.39 -3.54 -2.96
CA HIS A 2 -11.12 -3.85 -1.53
C HIS A 2 -9.71 -3.37 -1.13
N VAL A 3 -8.71 -3.60 -1.99
CA VAL A 3 -7.32 -3.15 -1.82
C VAL A 3 -7.21 -1.63 -1.60
N ASP A 4 -7.96 -0.82 -2.37
CA ASP A 4 -8.02 0.64 -2.18
C ASP A 4 -8.39 1.08 -0.77
N ARG A 5 -9.37 0.42 -0.16
CA ARG A 5 -9.83 0.75 1.19
C ARG A 5 -8.80 0.34 2.24
N ASN A 6 -8.20 -0.84 2.05
CA ASN A 6 -7.21 -1.36 2.98
C ASN A 6 -5.92 -0.51 2.95
N ILE A 7 -5.45 -0.07 1.78
CA ILE A 7 -4.29 0.84 1.70
C ILE A 7 -4.56 2.18 2.37
N LYS A 8 -5.76 2.76 2.19
CA LYS A 8 -6.16 3.98 2.90
C LYS A 8 -6.20 3.79 4.41
N LEU A 9 -6.66 2.62 4.88
CA LEU A 9 -6.70 2.31 6.30
C LEU A 9 -5.29 2.10 6.88
N ILE A 10 -4.41 1.39 6.16
CA ILE A 10 -2.99 1.22 6.53
C ILE A 10 -2.31 2.58 6.69
N GLY A 11 -2.48 3.50 5.73
CA GLY A 11 -1.90 4.84 5.86
C GLY A 11 -2.42 5.62 7.07
N LYS A 12 -3.70 5.45 7.43
CA LYS A 12 -4.28 6.06 8.64
C LYS A 12 -3.74 5.43 9.92
N LEU A 13 -3.54 4.11 9.95
CA LEU A 13 -2.97 3.40 11.10
C LEU A 13 -1.49 3.77 11.31
N LEU A 14 -0.72 3.91 10.23
CA LEU A 14 0.72 4.22 10.30
C LEU A 14 1.01 5.69 10.58
N PHE A 15 0.24 6.62 10.00
CA PHE A 15 0.56 8.05 10.03
C PHE A 15 -0.54 8.93 10.61
N GLY A 16 -1.70 8.36 10.98
CA GLY A 16 -2.86 9.10 11.47
C GLY A 16 -3.78 9.60 10.34
N PHE A 17 -4.97 10.10 10.72
CA PHE A 17 -6.02 10.49 9.78
C PHE A 17 -5.66 11.68 8.88
N GLU A 18 -4.80 12.59 9.36
CA GLU A 18 -4.42 13.79 8.61
C GLU A 18 -3.21 13.56 7.70
N LYS A 19 -2.17 12.88 8.21
CA LYS A 19 -0.93 12.65 7.45
C LYS A 19 -1.00 11.41 6.56
N GLY A 20 -1.81 10.41 6.93
CA GLY A 20 -1.97 9.17 6.16
C GLY A 20 -2.31 9.39 4.69
N PRO A 21 -3.42 10.08 4.36
CA PRO A 21 -3.78 10.36 2.97
C PRO A 21 -2.68 11.14 2.23
N ARG A 22 -2.06 12.11 2.89
CA ARG A 22 -0.98 12.93 2.30
C ARG A 22 0.21 12.07 1.90
N VAL A 23 0.69 11.19 2.79
CA VAL A 23 1.82 10.29 2.52
C VAL A 23 1.51 9.33 1.37
N LEU A 24 0.30 8.76 1.33
CA LEU A 24 -0.08 7.82 0.27
C LEU A 24 -0.19 8.48 -1.11
N GLU A 25 -0.62 9.74 -1.15
CA GLU A 25 -0.91 10.47 -2.40
C GLU A 25 0.28 11.27 -2.95
N VAL A 26 1.40 11.41 -2.20
CA VAL A 26 2.58 12.14 -2.68
C VAL A 26 3.05 11.56 -4.02
N VAL A 27 3.08 12.43 -5.03
CA VAL A 27 3.70 12.14 -6.33
C VAL A 27 5.10 12.74 -6.31
N ARG A 28 6.10 11.90 -6.63
CA ARG A 28 7.48 12.35 -6.74
C ARG A 28 7.68 13.25 -7.97
N PRO A 29 8.63 14.21 -7.94
CA PRO A 29 8.96 15.03 -9.10
C PRO A 29 9.32 14.17 -10.32
N ALA A 30 9.04 14.69 -11.52
CA ALA A 30 9.40 14.02 -12.77
C ALA A 30 10.91 13.74 -12.82
N GLY A 31 11.31 12.53 -13.21
CA GLY A 31 12.71 12.08 -13.28
C GLY A 31 13.15 11.12 -12.15
N GLN A 32 12.29 10.81 -11.18
CA GLN A 32 12.51 9.71 -10.24
C GLN A 32 11.81 8.43 -10.74
N PRO A 33 12.46 7.25 -10.68
CA PRO A 33 11.88 6.03 -11.22
C PRO A 33 10.60 5.68 -10.46
N LEU A 34 9.49 5.65 -11.18
CA LEU A 34 8.23 5.06 -10.75
C LEU A 34 7.94 3.97 -11.78
N ILE A 35 7.85 2.75 -11.27
CA ILE A 35 7.68 1.48 -11.97
C ILE A 35 6.71 1.62 -13.17
N ASP A 36 7.03 0.98 -14.30
CA ASP A 36 6.56 1.35 -15.66
C ASP A 36 5.09 1.05 -16.05
N ASP A 37 4.26 0.40 -15.24
CA ASP A 37 2.90 -0.05 -15.66
C ASP A 37 1.72 0.72 -15.03
N MET A 38 1.37 1.85 -15.66
CA MET A 38 0.50 2.94 -15.19
C MET A 38 -0.87 2.60 -14.56
N TYR A 39 -1.46 1.42 -14.73
CA TYR A 39 -2.77 1.07 -14.13
C TYR A 39 -2.68 0.29 -12.81
N GLU A 40 -1.61 -0.47 -12.60
CA GLU A 40 -1.38 -1.25 -11.36
C GLU A 40 -0.57 -0.46 -10.30
N MET A 41 -0.01 0.70 -10.68
CA MET A 41 0.93 1.47 -9.86
C MET A 41 0.36 2.30 -8.71
N LYS A 42 -0.95 2.54 -8.61
CA LYS A 42 -1.46 3.41 -7.53
C LYS A 42 -1.11 2.86 -6.14
N HIS A 43 -1.12 1.54 -6.02
CA HIS A 43 -0.82 0.85 -4.78
C HIS A 43 0.69 0.75 -4.55
N MET A 44 1.46 0.46 -5.59
CA MET A 44 2.93 0.46 -5.52
C MET A 44 3.49 1.82 -5.13
N ARG A 45 2.94 2.91 -5.67
CA ARG A 45 3.31 4.28 -5.27
C ARG A 45 3.03 4.52 -3.79
N SER A 46 1.85 4.12 -3.32
CA SER A 46 1.46 4.25 -1.91
C SER A 46 2.41 3.45 -1.00
N VAL A 47 2.73 2.22 -1.37
CA VAL A 47 3.67 1.34 -0.65
C VAL A 47 5.08 1.91 -0.67
N ALA A 48 5.55 2.42 -1.81
CA ALA A 48 6.85 3.08 -1.92
C ALA A 48 6.95 4.31 -1.02
N ASN A 49 5.88 5.12 -0.92
CA ASN A 49 5.85 6.27 -0.01
C ASN A 49 5.91 5.84 1.47
N ILE A 50 5.23 4.75 1.84
CA ILE A 50 5.33 4.15 3.17
C ILE A 50 6.78 3.75 3.47
N CYS A 51 7.45 3.06 2.54
CA CYS A 51 8.85 2.66 2.67
C CYS A 51 9.79 3.87 2.80
N ASN A 52 9.58 4.90 1.96
CA ASN A 52 10.37 6.13 2.00
C ASN A 52 10.20 6.90 3.32
N ALA A 53 9.09 6.71 4.04
CA ALA A 53 8.84 7.29 5.36
C ALA A 53 9.55 6.53 6.51
N GLY A 54 10.30 5.46 6.21
CA GLY A 54 11.10 4.72 7.19
C GLY A 54 10.32 3.71 8.02
N ILE A 55 9.11 3.35 7.60
CA ILE A 55 8.29 2.33 8.27
C ILE A 55 8.96 0.96 8.17
N GLN A 56 9.10 0.29 9.31
CA GLN A 56 9.67 -1.05 9.36
C GLN A 56 8.64 -2.11 8.94
N LYS A 57 9.13 -3.29 8.54
CA LYS A 57 8.29 -4.39 8.04
C LYS A 57 7.26 -4.83 9.08
N GLU A 58 7.63 -4.82 10.35
CA GLU A 58 6.80 -5.23 11.48
C GLU A 58 5.63 -4.26 11.68
N GLN A 59 5.88 -2.95 11.59
CA GLN A 59 4.85 -1.92 11.70
C GLN A 59 3.87 -2.01 10.53
N MET A 60 4.38 -2.25 9.32
CA MET A 60 3.56 -2.47 8.13
C MET A 60 2.71 -3.74 8.27
N ALA A 61 3.28 -4.84 8.79
CA ALA A 61 2.56 -6.10 8.99
C ALA A 61 1.43 -5.96 10.01
N GLU A 62 1.67 -5.24 11.12
CA GLU A 62 0.64 -4.96 12.13
C GLU A 62 -0.48 -4.07 11.57
N ALA A 63 -0.15 -3.00 10.86
CA ALA A 63 -1.16 -2.16 10.22
C ALA A 63 -1.96 -2.94 9.16
N ALA A 64 -1.31 -3.84 8.41
CA ALA A 64 -1.95 -4.67 7.41
C ALA A 64 -2.86 -5.75 8.03
N SER A 65 -2.48 -6.36 9.16
CA SER A 65 -3.31 -7.35 9.85
C SER A 65 -4.59 -6.72 10.40
N GLN A 66 -4.51 -5.49 10.90
CA GLN A 66 -5.67 -4.71 11.35
C GLN A 66 -6.56 -4.25 10.19
N ALA A 67 -5.98 -3.94 9.03
CA ALA A 67 -6.73 -3.48 7.86
C ALA A 67 -7.34 -4.60 7.02
N CYS A 68 -6.70 -5.77 6.98
CA CYS A 68 -7.06 -6.91 6.13
C CYS A 68 -7.50 -8.12 6.99
N VAL A 69 -8.58 -7.95 7.77
CA VAL A 69 -9.06 -8.98 8.72
C VAL A 69 -9.51 -10.27 8.03
N THR A 70 -9.91 -10.21 6.76
CA THR A 70 -10.28 -11.38 5.96
C THR A 70 -9.65 -11.29 4.59
N ILE A 71 -9.12 -12.42 4.09
CA ILE A 71 -8.64 -12.52 2.72
C ILE A 71 -9.86 -12.83 1.84
N PRO A 72 -10.24 -11.94 0.91
CA PRO A 72 -11.37 -12.20 0.02
C PRO A 72 -11.08 -13.44 -0.83
N LYS A 73 -12.03 -14.39 -0.88
CA LYS A 73 -11.97 -15.52 -1.81
C LYS A 73 -12.40 -15.04 -3.19
N SER A 74 -11.49 -14.40 -3.92
CA SER A 74 -11.71 -14.01 -5.32
C SER A 74 -10.68 -14.69 -6.20
N SER A 75 -11.04 -15.00 -7.45
CA SER A 75 -10.15 -15.65 -8.44
C SER A 75 -8.86 -14.86 -8.71
N TRP A 76 -8.83 -13.58 -8.34
CA TRP A 76 -7.70 -12.68 -8.49
C TRP A 76 -6.72 -12.68 -7.31
N ILE A 77 -7.08 -13.32 -6.18
CA ILE A 77 -6.23 -13.41 -5.00
C ILE A 77 -5.57 -14.78 -5.01
N SER A 78 -4.28 -14.81 -5.35
CA SER A 78 -3.47 -16.02 -5.36
C SER A 78 -2.84 -16.22 -3.97
N THR A 79 -3.22 -17.28 -3.25
CA THR A 79 -2.56 -17.70 -2.00
C THR A 79 -1.48 -18.76 -2.22
N HIS A 80 -1.36 -19.28 -3.44
CA HIS A 80 -0.51 -20.42 -3.78
C HIS A 80 0.62 -20.11 -4.75
N HIS A 81 0.57 -19.01 -5.51
CA HIS A 81 1.62 -18.64 -6.44
C HIS A 81 1.84 -17.12 -6.46
N VAL A 82 3.09 -16.73 -6.14
CA VAL A 82 3.76 -15.45 -6.42
C VAL A 82 3.20 -14.22 -5.69
N PHE A 83 3.95 -13.71 -4.72
CA PHE A 83 3.83 -12.32 -4.27
C PHE A 83 4.31 -11.42 -5.42
N SER A 84 3.49 -10.47 -5.87
CA SER A 84 3.95 -9.43 -6.80
C SER A 84 5.08 -8.65 -6.14
N VAL A 85 6.27 -8.68 -6.76
CA VAL A 85 7.46 -7.90 -6.35
C VAL A 85 7.61 -6.66 -7.20
#